data_AF-A0A943I813-F1
#
_entry.id   AF-A0A943I813-F1
#
_cell.length_a   1.000
_cell.length_b   1.000
_cell.length_c   1.000
_cell.angle_alpha   90.00
_cell.angle_beta   90.00
_cell.angle_gamma   90.00
#
_symmetry.space_group_name_H-M   'P 1'
#
loop_
_entity.id
_entity.type
_entity.pdbx_description
1 polymer ?
#
loop_
_entity_poly.entity_id
_entity_poly.type
_entity_poly.pdbx_seq_one_letter_code
_entity_poly.pdbx_strand_id
1 'polypeptide(L)'
;MSRFERKVERQKKEFEFTKKVEPPKTKFQLFKENFGFRWMKINIKSTIILMLDFILVSIIFIPLLMNIVGARMAFVLGHGIITSFLVVITFKLINKEKTVFWQLLGRYCFMVILLSITSFIAGLLV
;
A
#
# COMPACT_ATOMS: atom_id res chain seq x y z
N MET A 1 -13.09 6.71 76.91
CA MET A 1 -12.13 6.67 75.78
C MET A 1 -12.82 7.18 74.52
N SER A 2 -12.41 8.32 73.97
CA SER A 2 -12.97 8.86 72.73
C SER A 2 -12.38 8.11 71.53
N ARG A 3 -13.23 7.48 70.71
CA ARG A 3 -12.83 6.88 69.44
C ARG A 3 -12.51 8.00 68.45
N PHE A 4 -11.24 8.17 68.10
CA PHE A 4 -10.83 9.01 66.98
C PHE A 4 -11.23 8.32 65.67
N GLU A 5 -12.29 8.82 65.03
CA GLU A 5 -12.62 8.46 63.66
C GLU A 5 -11.63 9.15 62.71
N ARG A 6 -10.59 8.44 62.30
CA ARG A 6 -9.66 8.93 61.28
C ARG A 6 -10.37 8.90 59.92
N LYS A 7 -10.94 10.04 59.52
CA LYS A 7 -11.35 10.28 58.13
C LYS A 7 -10.10 10.40 57.25
N VAL A 8 -9.62 9.28 56.72
CA VAL A 8 -8.61 9.28 55.67
C VAL A 8 -9.33 9.57 54.36
N GLU A 9 -9.45 10.86 54.01
CA GLU A 9 -9.82 11.24 52.66
C GLU A 9 -8.75 10.75 51.70
N ARG A 10 -9.01 9.61 51.03
CA ARG A 10 -8.23 9.20 49.88
C ARG A 10 -8.45 10.26 48.80
N GLN A 11 -7.49 11.16 48.63
CA GLN A 11 -7.37 11.95 47.41
C GLN A 11 -7.21 10.97 46.25
N LYS A 12 -8.32 10.57 45.63
CA LYS A 12 -8.32 9.97 44.30
C LYS A 12 -7.91 11.09 43.36
N LYS A 13 -6.60 11.32 43.23
CA LYS A 13 -6.08 12.05 42.08
C LYS A 13 -6.52 11.25 40.87
N GLU A 14 -7.49 11.77 40.14
CA GLU A 14 -7.91 11.24 38.85
C GLU A 14 -6.66 11.28 37.97
N PHE A 15 -6.05 10.12 37.77
CA PHE A 15 -4.94 9.99 36.84
C PHE A 15 -5.53 10.19 35.44
N GLU A 16 -5.40 11.40 34.92
CA GLU A 16 -5.59 11.64 33.50
C GLU A 16 -4.47 10.90 32.77
N PHE A 17 -4.80 9.74 32.20
CA PHE A 17 -3.94 9.04 31.27
C PHE A 17 -3.82 9.90 30.01
N THR A 18 -2.86 10.83 30.00
CA THR A 18 -2.46 11.50 28.77
C THR A 18 -1.95 10.42 27.83
N LYS A 19 -2.73 10.09 26.79
CA LYS A 19 -2.26 9.23 25.70
C LYS A 19 -0.93 9.81 25.23
N LYS A 20 0.16 9.04 25.39
CA LYS A 20 1.46 9.42 24.84
C LYS A 20 1.23 9.74 23.36
N VAL A 21 1.52 10.98 22.96
CA VAL A 21 1.50 11.38 21.56
C VAL A 21 2.44 10.43 20.83
N GLU A 22 1.90 9.64 19.90
CA GLU A 22 2.71 8.69 19.14
C GLU A 22 3.82 9.47 18.43
N PRO A 23 5.10 9.05 18.54
CA PRO A 23 6.19 9.74 17.89
C PRO A 23 5.96 9.75 16.37
N PRO A 24 6.37 10.84 15.67
CA PRO A 24 6.23 10.92 14.23
C PRO A 24 6.94 9.74 13.57
N LYS A 25 6.21 8.96 12.77
CA LYS A 25 6.73 7.76 12.12
C LYS A 25 7.90 8.12 11.21
N THR A 26 8.98 7.36 11.29
CA THR A 26 10.13 7.53 10.40
C THR A 26 9.77 7.15 8.96
N LYS A 27 10.49 7.70 7.97
CA LYS A 27 10.28 7.41 6.53
C LYS A 27 10.30 5.90 6.23
N PHE A 28 11.23 5.18 6.87
CA PHE A 28 11.37 3.73 6.70
C PHE A 28 10.20 2.95 7.31
N GLN A 29 9.71 3.37 8.49
CA GLN A 29 8.52 2.76 9.08
C GLN A 29 7.29 2.94 8.19
N LEU A 30 7.10 4.14 7.62
CA LEU A 30 6.00 4.41 6.68
C LEU A 30 6.07 3.53 5.42
N PHE A 31 7.27 3.32 4.88
CA PHE A 31 7.48 2.40 3.76
C PHE A 31 7.11 0.97 4.14
N LYS A 32 7.67 0.46 5.24
CA LYS A 32 7.48 -0.93 5.69
C LYS A 32 6.02 -1.24 6.01
N GLU A 33 5.30 -0.30 6.63
CA GLU A 33 3.88 -0.47 6.93
C GLU A 33 3.00 -0.59 5.68
N ASN A 34 3.43 0.01 4.56
CA ASN A 34 2.69 0.02 3.31
C ASN A 34 3.16 -1.06 2.31
N PHE A 35 4.21 -1.82 2.66
CA PHE A 35 4.69 -2.95 1.89
C PHE A 35 3.86 -4.20 2.20
N GLY A 36 2.66 -4.29 1.63
CA GLY A 36 1.75 -5.40 1.84
C GLY A 36 0.37 -5.14 1.25
N PHE A 37 -0.62 -5.99 1.54
CA PHE A 37 -1.97 -5.89 0.96
C PHE A 37 -2.93 -4.94 1.69
N ARG A 38 -2.57 -4.42 2.87
CA ARG A 38 -3.49 -3.67 3.76
C ARG A 38 -4.16 -2.46 3.12
N TRP A 39 -3.53 -1.83 2.13
CA TRP A 39 -4.05 -0.65 1.43
C TRP A 39 -4.96 -1.00 0.25
N MET A 40 -4.94 -2.25 -0.24
CA MET A 40 -5.79 -2.69 -1.34
C MET A 40 -7.14 -3.18 -0.82
N LYS A 41 -8.12 -2.27 -0.79
CA LYS A 41 -9.52 -2.60 -0.52
C LYS A 41 -10.21 -3.01 -1.82
N ILE A 42 -10.24 -4.31 -2.08
CA ILE A 42 -10.81 -4.86 -3.32
C ILE A 42 -12.34 -4.86 -3.21
N ASN A 43 -12.98 -4.20 -4.16
CA ASN A 43 -14.42 -4.15 -4.38
C ASN A 43 -14.66 -4.43 -5.87
N ILE A 44 -15.87 -4.85 -6.25
CA ILE A 44 -16.21 -5.14 -7.66
C ILE A 44 -15.83 -3.96 -8.59
N LYS A 45 -16.13 -2.73 -8.17
CA LYS A 45 -15.76 -1.52 -8.92
C LYS A 45 -14.25 -1.37 -9.10
N SER A 46 -13.45 -1.58 -8.04
CA SER A 46 -12.01 -1.46 -8.15
C SER A 46 -11.43 -2.61 -8.98
N THR A 47 -11.96 -3.82 -8.87
CA THR A 47 -11.56 -4.95 -9.73
C THR A 47 -11.79 -4.66 -11.21
N ILE A 48 -12.93 -4.08 -11.58
CA ILE A 48 -13.21 -3.68 -12.98
C ILE A 48 -12.17 -2.67 -13.49
N ILE A 49 -11.84 -1.66 -12.68
CA ILE A 49 -10.85 -0.65 -13.07
C ILE A 49 -9.45 -1.29 -13.20
N LEU A 50 -9.07 -2.19 -12.30
CA LEU A 50 -7.80 -2.92 -12.41
C LEU A 50 -7.72 -3.78 -13.68
N MET A 51 -8.84 -4.39 -14.08
CA MET A 51 -8.89 -5.14 -15.34
C MET A 51 -8.71 -4.21 -16.54
N LEU A 52 -9.32 -3.01 -16.52
CA LEU A 52 -9.12 -2.00 -17.54
C LEU A 52 -7.66 -1.53 -17.59
N ASP A 53 -7.03 -1.26 -16.43
CA ASP A 53 -5.61 -0.89 -16.34
C ASP A 53 -4.72 -1.97 -16.96
N PHE A 54 -5.03 -3.25 -16.69
CA PHE A 54 -4.28 -4.38 -17.25
C PHE A 54 -4.41 -4.45 -18.77
N ILE A 55 -5.63 -4.36 -19.31
CA ILE A 55 -5.90 -4.37 -20.75
C ILE A 55 -5.22 -3.19 -21.44
N LEU A 56 -5.27 -2.00 -20.83
CA LEU A 56 -4.62 -0.79 -21.35
C LEU A 56 -3.11 -1.00 -21.51
N VAL A 57 -2.47 -1.63 -20.52
CA VAL A 57 -1.05 -1.99 -20.63
C VAL A 57 -0.80 -2.99 -21.76
N SER A 58 -1.65 -4.02 -21.90
CA SER A 58 -1.49 -5.02 -22.95
C SER A 58 -1.64 -4.46 -24.36
N ILE A 59 -2.57 -3.53 -24.58
CA ILE A 59 -2.86 -3.02 -25.93
C ILE A 59 -1.90 -1.89 -26.32
N ILE A 60 -1.56 -1.01 -25.39
CA ILE A 60 -0.80 0.21 -25.71
C ILE A 60 0.68 0.03 -25.40
N PHE A 61 0.99 -0.29 -24.14
CA PHE A 61 2.37 -0.25 -23.67
C PHE A 61 3.19 -1.45 -24.13
N ILE A 62 2.64 -2.67 -24.09
CA ILE A 62 3.41 -3.86 -24.49
C ILE A 62 3.88 -3.77 -25.96
N PRO A 63 3.03 -3.47 -26.95
CA PRO A 63 3.49 -3.36 -28.34
C PRO A 63 4.56 -2.27 -28.53
N LEU A 64 4.45 -1.14 -27.81
CA LEU A 64 5.46 -0.09 -27.84
C LEU A 64 6.80 -0.57 -27.27
N LEU A 65 6.80 -1.30 -26.15
CA LEU A 65 8.03 -1.85 -25.56
C LEU A 65 8.61 -3.00 -26.40
N MET A 66 7.78 -3.79 -27.07
CA MET A 66 8.22 -4.92 -27.90
C MET A 66 9.18 -4.48 -29.01
N ASN A 67 8.95 -3.30 -29.58
CA ASN A 67 9.80 -2.72 -30.61
C ASN A 67 11.22 -2.36 -30.12
N ILE A 68 11.46 -2.35 -28.81
CA ILE A 68 12.71 -1.89 -28.20
C ILE A 68 13.45 -3.05 -27.50
N VAL A 69 12.75 -3.85 -26.70
CA VAL A 69 13.35 -4.84 -25.78
C VAL A 69 12.93 -6.29 -26.06
N GLY A 70 12.08 -6.52 -27.07
CA GLY A 70 11.58 -7.85 -27.44
C GLY A 70 10.39 -8.33 -26.60
N ALA A 71 9.67 -9.34 -27.10
CA ALA A 71 8.39 -9.80 -26.58
C ALA A 71 8.38 -10.09 -25.07
N ARG A 72 9.30 -10.95 -24.64
CA ARG A 72 9.33 -11.44 -23.26
C ARG A 72 9.69 -10.36 -22.25
N MET A 73 10.69 -9.52 -22.57
CA MET A 73 11.07 -8.40 -21.71
C MET A 73 10.01 -7.30 -21.70
N ALA A 74 9.40 -6.99 -22.85
CA ALA A 74 8.30 -6.05 -22.93
C ALA A 74 7.10 -6.48 -22.08
N PHE A 75 6.79 -7.78 -22.06
CA PHE A 75 5.74 -8.34 -21.22
C PHE A 75 6.04 -8.17 -19.72
N VAL A 76 7.26 -8.53 -19.28
CA VAL A 76 7.69 -8.38 -17.88
C VAL A 76 7.75 -6.91 -17.45
N LEU A 77 8.26 -6.02 -18.31
CA LEU A 77 8.33 -4.59 -17.99
C LEU A 77 6.95 -3.93 -18.00
N GLY A 78 6.10 -4.28 -18.96
CA GLY A 78 4.73 -3.79 -19.03
C GLY A 78 3.91 -4.24 -17.83
N HIS A 79 3.76 -5.55 -17.65
CA HIS A 79 2.93 -6.10 -16.58
C HIS A 79 3.60 -6.20 -15.22
N GLY A 80 4.91 -6.02 -15.11
CA GLY A 80 5.61 -5.95 -13.83
C GLY A 80 5.75 -4.52 -13.31
N ILE A 81 6.16 -3.58 -14.16
CA ILE A 81 6.50 -2.21 -13.75
C ILE A 81 5.34 -1.25 -14.00
N ILE A 82 4.83 -1.20 -15.24
CA ILE A 82 3.85 -0.18 -15.65
C ILE A 82 2.49 -0.41 -15.00
N THR A 83 1.98 -1.64 -15.04
CA THR A 83 0.76 -2.02 -14.30
C THR A 83 0.89 -1.73 -12.81
N SER A 84 2.02 -2.08 -12.17
CA SER A 84 2.23 -1.81 -10.73
C SER A 84 2.09 -0.33 -10.40
N PHE A 85 2.61 0.53 -11.27
CA PHE A 85 2.46 1.98 -11.12
C PHE A 85 1.00 2.42 -11.27
N LEU A 86 0.31 1.95 -12.32
CA LEU A 86 -1.11 2.23 -12.55
C LEU A 86 -1.97 1.78 -11.37
N VAL A 87 -1.80 0.55 -10.88
CA VAL A 87 -2.56 0.01 -9.74
C VAL A 87 -2.42 0.91 -8.51
N VAL A 88 -1.20 1.34 -8.17
CA VAL A 88 -0.98 2.21 -6.99
C VAL A 88 -1.65 3.57 -7.17
N ILE A 89 -1.62 4.14 -8.38
CA ILE A 89 -2.34 5.40 -8.68
C ILE A 89 -3.85 5.19 -8.60
N THR A 90 -4.37 4.15 -9.24
CA THR A 90 -5.79 3.82 -9.27
C THR A 90 -6.35 3.66 -7.86
N PHE A 91 -5.69 2.91 -6.98
CA PHE A 91 -6.11 2.79 -5.58
C PHE A 91 -5.99 4.09 -4.79
N LYS A 92 -4.97 4.92 -5.07
CA LYS A 92 -4.88 6.26 -4.47
C LYS A 92 -6.08 7.13 -4.86
N LEU A 93 -6.50 7.07 -6.13
CA LEU A 93 -7.65 7.82 -6.65
C LEU A 93 -8.98 7.29 -6.10
N ILE A 94 -9.17 5.97 -6.09
CA ILE A 94 -10.39 5.32 -5.59
C ILE A 94 -10.58 5.59 -4.10
N ASN A 95 -9.53 5.42 -3.30
CA ASN A 95 -9.63 5.62 -1.85
C ASN A 95 -9.56 7.10 -1.43
N LYS A 96 -9.27 8.02 -2.38
CA LYS A 96 -9.05 9.46 -2.13
C LYS A 96 -8.07 9.72 -0.97
N GLU A 97 -7.08 8.84 -0.80
CA GLU A 97 -6.15 8.90 0.32
C GLU A 97 -5.09 9.99 0.09
N LYS A 98 -4.90 10.86 1.09
CA LYS A 98 -3.72 11.73 1.17
C LYS A 98 -2.52 10.90 1.62
N THR A 99 -1.87 10.24 0.67
CA THR A 99 -0.66 9.45 0.91
C THR A 99 0.60 10.27 0.72
N VAL A 100 1.56 10.07 1.61
CA VAL A 100 2.92 10.62 1.49
C VAL A 100 3.71 9.77 0.50
N PHE A 101 4.68 10.36 -0.21
CA PHE A 101 5.51 9.69 -1.21
C PHE A 101 6.10 8.35 -0.73
N TRP A 102 6.64 8.29 0.49
CA TRP A 102 7.24 7.06 1.05
C TRP A 102 6.25 5.91 1.23
N GLN A 103 4.97 6.23 1.49
CA GLN A 103 3.91 5.22 1.55
C GLN A 103 3.64 4.68 0.14
N LEU A 104 3.49 5.57 -0.85
CA LEU A 104 3.28 5.19 -2.25
C LEU A 104 4.44 4.35 -2.80
N LEU A 105 5.68 4.71 -2.45
CA LEU A 105 6.86 3.94 -2.82
C LEU A 105 6.81 2.53 -2.23
N GLY A 106 6.43 2.37 -0.97
CA GLY A 106 6.23 1.06 -0.34
C GLY A 106 5.20 0.20 -1.07
N ARG A 107 4.05 0.79 -1.41
CA ARG A 107 2.99 0.13 -2.18
C ARG A 107 3.48 -0.29 -3.57
N TYR A 108 4.19 0.62 -4.25
CA TYR A 108 4.72 0.39 -5.58
C TYR A 108 5.77 -0.72 -5.61
N CYS A 109 6.78 -0.68 -4.74
CA CYS A 109 7.80 -1.72 -4.66
C CYS A 109 7.17 -3.10 -4.38
N PHE A 110 6.16 -3.15 -3.51
CA PHE A 110 5.44 -4.38 -3.23
C PHE A 110 4.73 -4.94 -4.49
N MET A 111 4.00 -4.09 -5.21
CA MET A 111 3.32 -4.49 -6.44
C MET A 111 4.29 -4.90 -7.55
N VAL A 112 5.39 -4.16 -7.73
CA VAL A 112 6.41 -4.49 -8.74
C VAL A 112 6.97 -5.87 -8.51
N ILE A 113 7.29 -6.23 -7.26
CA ILE A 113 7.82 -7.57 -6.96
C ILE A 113 6.77 -8.64 -7.30
N LEU A 114 5.53 -8.48 -6.82
CA LEU A 114 4.47 -9.45 -7.07
C LEU A 114 4.19 -9.61 -8.56
N LEU A 115 3.94 -8.51 -9.26
CA LEU A 115 3.54 -8.55 -10.66
C LEU A 115 4.71 -8.89 -11.58
N SER A 116 5.95 -8.54 -11.25
CA SER A 116 7.11 -8.96 -12.05
C SER A 116 7.34 -10.46 -11.95
N ILE A 117 7.19 -11.05 -10.76
CA ILE A 117 7.30 -12.51 -10.60
C ILE A 117 6.20 -13.22 -11.38
N THR A 118 4.94 -12.79 -11.24
CA THR A 118 3.83 -13.43 -11.97
C THR A 118 3.98 -13.23 -13.48
N SER A 119 4.40 -12.06 -13.94
CA SER A 119 4.60 -11.78 -15.37
C SER A 119 5.79 -12.54 -15.94
N PHE A 120 6.85 -12.74 -15.15
CA PHE A 120 8.00 -13.54 -15.57
C PHE A 120 7.63 -15.01 -15.74
N ILE A 121 6.85 -15.56 -14.81
CA ILE A 121 6.32 -16.93 -14.90
C ILE A 121 5.36 -17.05 -16.09
N ALA A 122 4.44 -16.11 -16.27
CA ALA A 122 3.52 -16.12 -17.40
C ALA A 122 4.26 -16.00 -18.74
N GLY A 123 5.26 -15.12 -18.84
CA GLY A 123 6.12 -14.98 -20.01
C GLY A 123 7.13 -16.10 -20.23
N LEU A 124 7.18 -17.12 -19.36
CA LEU A 124 7.84 -18.40 -19.63
C LEU A 124 6.90 -19.41 -20.32
N LEU A 125 5.59 -19.24 -20.13
CA LEU A 125 4.55 -20.13 -20.64
C LEU A 125 4.02 -19.68 -22.01
N VAL A 126 4.27 -18.42 -22.38
CA VAL A 126 3.96 -17.79 -23.68
C VAL A 126 5.21 -17.76 -24.54
#